data_AF-A0A4R8R8K2-F1
#
_entry.id   AF-A0A4R8R8K2-F1
#
_cell.length_a   1.000
_cell.length_b   1.000
_cell.length_c   1.000
_cell.angle_alpha   90.00
_cell.angle_beta   90.00
_cell.angle_gamma   90.00
#
_symmetry.space_group_name_H-M   'P 1'
#
loop_
_entity.id
_entity.type
_entity.pdbx_description
1 polymer ?
#
loop_
_entity_poly.entity_id
_entity_poly.type
_entity_poly.pdbx_seq_one_letter_code
_entity_poly.pdbx_strand_id
1 'polypeptide(L)'
;MIDPSAIDAVLQHILPAVQSHKTKSSGLFILGLSGLQGSGKSTWATALTETLNAKHGVKTRTLSLDDLYHDHDQLVALRESNPGNGLLRSRGQPGTHDEVLAKRFFDEVTRGSESSEPIPWPAFDKSLFSGEGGRVPLTEWDSVPRRPPLEVLIFEGWCLGFQPLSPEAVEQKWKRATELETSKGAQSEENQLSTTTLAGHRLEHLLLINKNLERYCESFMGPWRFDAFIHLSTDQLVNVYHWRLDQERALREKKGAGMADQEVVRFVQGYMPAYELYLDKLTQESFFAQERGDKAHVRVVLDSKRKVLRVEKA
;
A
#
# COMPACT_ATOMS: atom_id res chain seq x y z
N MET A 1 -4.52 -1.99 20.07
CA MET A 1 -5.36 -3.03 19.44
C MET A 1 -6.39 -2.33 18.59
N ILE A 2 -6.79 -2.92 17.45
CA ILE A 2 -7.88 -2.38 16.63
C ILE A 2 -9.20 -2.58 17.37
N ASP A 3 -10.09 -1.59 17.31
CA ASP A 3 -11.45 -1.70 17.83
C ASP A 3 -12.22 -2.78 17.04
N PRO A 4 -12.65 -3.89 17.67
CA PRO A 4 -13.39 -4.95 16.97
C PRO A 4 -14.65 -4.45 16.27
N SER A 5 -15.31 -3.41 16.83
CA SER A 5 -16.51 -2.83 16.23
C SER A 5 -16.22 -2.17 14.87
N ALA A 6 -15.00 -1.67 14.67
CA ALA A 6 -14.58 -1.09 13.40
C ALA A 6 -14.37 -2.15 12.31
N ILE A 7 -13.85 -3.33 12.69
CA ILE A 7 -13.74 -4.48 11.78
C ILE A 7 -15.13 -4.93 11.35
N ASP A 8 -16.05 -5.09 12.31
CA ASP A 8 -17.43 -5.50 12.02
C ASP A 8 -18.14 -4.44 11.14
N ALA A 9 -17.93 -3.13 11.38
CA ALA A 9 -18.49 -2.05 10.56
C ALA A 9 -17.99 -2.08 9.10
N VAL A 10 -16.69 -2.33 8.87
CA VAL A 10 -16.17 -2.50 7.51
C VAL A 10 -16.73 -3.76 6.86
N LEU A 11 -16.80 -4.87 7.61
CA LEU A 11 -17.32 -6.13 7.09
C LEU A 11 -18.81 -6.06 6.71
N GLN A 12 -19.62 -5.23 7.36
CA GLN A 12 -21.01 -4.99 6.95
C GLN A 12 -21.13 -4.51 5.50
N HIS A 13 -20.14 -3.79 4.98
CA HIS A 13 -20.12 -3.32 3.61
C HIS A 13 -19.53 -4.33 2.62
N ILE A 14 -18.62 -5.20 3.06
CA ILE A 14 -17.85 -6.10 2.19
C ILE A 14 -18.42 -7.52 2.14
N LEU A 15 -18.92 -8.04 3.26
CA LEU A 15 -19.43 -9.43 3.37
C LEU A 15 -20.53 -9.76 2.35
N PRO A 16 -21.51 -8.88 2.05
CA PRO A 16 -22.51 -9.19 1.03
C PRO A 16 -21.90 -9.48 -0.34
N ALA A 17 -20.85 -8.73 -0.73
CA ALA A 17 -20.13 -8.95 -1.98
C ALA A 17 -19.35 -10.27 -1.96
N VAL A 18 -18.65 -10.57 -0.86
CA VAL A 18 -17.92 -11.84 -0.68
C VAL A 18 -18.88 -13.04 -0.77
N GLN A 19 -20.02 -12.97 -0.09
CA GLN A 19 -21.03 -14.05 -0.11
C GLN A 19 -21.66 -14.20 -1.49
N SER A 20 -22.00 -13.09 -2.16
CA SER A 20 -22.54 -13.12 -3.52
C SER A 20 -21.53 -13.71 -4.51
N HIS A 21 -20.24 -13.37 -4.38
CA HIS A 21 -19.18 -13.94 -5.21
C HIS A 21 -19.06 -15.45 -5.01
N LYS A 22 -18.99 -15.92 -3.76
CA LYS A 22 -18.92 -17.35 -3.42
C LYS A 22 -20.08 -18.18 -3.97
N THR A 23 -21.27 -17.59 -4.10
CA THR A 23 -22.45 -18.29 -4.65
C THR A 23 -22.48 -18.31 -6.17
N LYS A 24 -21.86 -17.32 -6.83
CA LYS A 24 -21.87 -17.16 -8.29
C LYS A 24 -20.63 -17.70 -8.98
N SER A 25 -19.52 -17.80 -8.24
CA SER A 25 -18.20 -18.14 -8.76
C SER A 25 -17.45 -19.01 -7.75
N SER A 26 -16.66 -19.95 -8.28
CA SER A 26 -15.67 -20.72 -7.53
C SER A 26 -14.29 -20.05 -7.55
N GLY A 27 -14.16 -18.88 -8.16
CA GLY A 27 -12.93 -18.11 -8.26
C GLY A 27 -12.60 -17.31 -7.00
N LEU A 28 -11.35 -16.88 -6.90
CA LEU A 28 -10.84 -16.06 -5.80
C LEU A 28 -11.51 -14.68 -5.77
N PHE A 29 -11.90 -14.21 -4.58
CA PHE A 29 -12.30 -12.82 -4.34
C PHE A 29 -11.09 -12.00 -3.88
N ILE A 30 -10.75 -10.92 -4.58
CA ILE A 30 -9.58 -10.09 -4.26
C ILE A 30 -10.05 -8.80 -3.58
N LEU A 31 -9.77 -8.70 -2.28
CA LEU A 31 -10.06 -7.54 -1.45
C LEU A 31 -8.81 -6.65 -1.34
N GLY A 32 -8.88 -5.44 -1.88
CA GLY A 32 -7.80 -4.46 -1.72
C GLY A 32 -7.86 -3.80 -0.34
N LEU A 33 -6.71 -3.64 0.31
CA LEU A 33 -6.57 -2.86 1.54
C LEU A 33 -5.46 -1.83 1.38
N SER A 34 -5.84 -0.58 1.12
CA SER A 34 -4.93 0.55 1.06
C SER A 34 -4.83 1.24 2.41
N GLY A 35 -3.64 1.72 2.76
CA GLY A 35 -3.45 2.54 3.96
C GLY A 35 -2.10 3.22 4.01
N LEU A 36 -2.09 4.48 4.43
CA LEU A 36 -0.87 5.29 4.54
C LEU A 36 0.16 4.65 5.49
N GLN A 37 1.43 5.05 5.39
CA GLN A 37 2.48 4.54 6.28
C GLN A 37 2.10 4.75 7.76
N GLY A 38 2.26 3.72 8.57
CA GLY A 38 1.92 3.75 10.00
C GLY A 38 0.43 3.67 10.35
N SER A 39 -0.50 3.74 9.39
CA SER A 39 -1.97 3.65 9.61
C SER A 39 -2.42 2.37 10.31
N GLY A 40 -1.61 1.31 10.28
CA GLY A 40 -1.95 0.00 10.83
C GLY A 40 -2.50 -0.99 9.81
N LYS A 41 -2.32 -0.74 8.50
CA LYS A 41 -2.78 -1.62 7.40
C LYS A 41 -2.51 -3.12 7.63
N SER A 42 -1.31 -3.52 8.07
CA SER A 42 -0.99 -4.93 8.31
C SER A 42 -1.71 -5.49 9.54
N THR A 43 -1.96 -4.65 10.56
CA THR A 43 -2.81 -5.01 11.70
C THR A 43 -4.26 -5.19 11.26
N TRP A 44 -4.77 -4.33 10.38
CA TRP A 44 -6.11 -4.45 9.80
C TRP A 44 -6.23 -5.69 8.92
N ALA A 45 -5.25 -5.97 8.06
CA ALA A 45 -5.22 -7.17 7.23
C ALA A 45 -5.27 -8.44 8.07
N THR A 46 -4.51 -8.47 9.18
CA THR A 46 -4.51 -9.59 10.14
C THR A 46 -5.89 -9.74 10.77
N ALA A 47 -6.45 -8.67 11.34
CA ALA A 47 -7.76 -8.71 12.01
C ALA A 47 -8.90 -9.09 11.06
N LEU A 48 -8.89 -8.59 9.81
CA LEU A 48 -9.86 -8.95 8.78
C LEU A 48 -9.71 -10.43 8.38
N THR A 49 -8.47 -10.90 8.18
CA THR A 49 -8.19 -12.30 7.84
C THR A 49 -8.68 -13.23 8.96
N GLU A 50 -8.34 -12.93 10.21
CA GLU A 50 -8.78 -13.72 11.37
C GLU A 50 -10.31 -13.72 11.50
N THR A 51 -10.95 -12.57 11.36
CA THR A 51 -12.40 -12.45 11.47
C THR A 51 -13.12 -13.20 10.36
N LEU A 52 -12.66 -13.09 9.11
CA LEU A 52 -13.23 -13.81 7.97
C LEU A 52 -13.06 -15.34 8.12
N ASN A 53 -11.89 -15.81 8.55
CA ASN A 53 -11.66 -17.23 8.78
C ASN A 53 -12.46 -17.77 9.98
N ALA A 54 -12.39 -17.11 11.13
CA ALA A 54 -12.93 -17.62 12.39
C ALA A 54 -14.44 -17.39 12.56
N LYS A 55 -14.95 -16.20 12.22
CA LYS A 55 -16.39 -15.87 12.39
C LYS A 55 -17.23 -16.25 11.17
N HIS A 56 -16.66 -16.16 9.96
CA HIS A 56 -17.42 -16.35 8.72
C HIS A 56 -17.05 -17.63 7.96
N GLY A 57 -16.05 -18.39 8.43
CA GLY A 57 -15.60 -19.62 7.77
C GLY A 57 -15.06 -19.40 6.35
N VAL A 58 -14.66 -18.17 6.01
CA VAL A 58 -14.16 -17.80 4.68
C VAL A 58 -12.66 -17.98 4.63
N LYS A 59 -12.17 -18.90 3.79
CA LYS A 59 -10.73 -19.20 3.67
C LYS A 59 -10.00 -17.99 3.10
N THR A 60 -9.32 -17.26 3.98
CA THR A 60 -8.73 -15.95 3.68
C THR A 60 -7.24 -15.95 3.96
N ARG A 61 -6.46 -15.31 3.08
CA ARG A 61 -5.01 -15.09 3.24
C ARG A 61 -4.64 -13.70 2.76
N THR A 62 -3.56 -13.14 3.32
CA THR A 62 -3.05 -11.81 2.98
C THR A 62 -1.78 -11.90 2.13
N LEU A 63 -1.67 -11.01 1.14
CA LEU A 63 -0.43 -10.69 0.44
C LEU A 63 -0.09 -9.23 0.72
N SER A 64 1.14 -8.93 1.12
CA SER A 64 1.63 -7.55 1.17
C SER A 64 2.24 -7.14 -0.17
N LEU A 65 2.00 -5.91 -0.59
CA LEU A 65 2.76 -5.29 -1.69
C LEU A 65 4.27 -5.32 -1.40
N ASP A 66 4.66 -5.21 -0.13
CA ASP A 66 6.05 -5.25 0.28
C ASP A 66 6.69 -6.63 0.07
N ASP A 67 5.92 -7.73 0.00
CA ASP A 67 6.45 -9.07 -0.32
C ASP A 67 6.84 -9.21 -1.80
N LEU A 68 6.45 -8.24 -2.62
CA LEU A 68 6.69 -8.19 -4.06
C LEU A 68 7.83 -7.24 -4.42
N TYR A 69 8.65 -6.77 -3.47
CA TYR A 69 9.84 -5.98 -3.81
C TYR A 69 10.76 -6.73 -4.79
N HIS A 70 11.50 -5.95 -5.59
CA HIS A 70 12.70 -6.44 -6.25
C HIS A 70 13.66 -7.05 -5.23
N ASP A 71 14.46 -8.02 -5.66
CA ASP A 71 15.49 -8.57 -4.79
C ASP A 71 16.60 -7.54 -4.53
N HIS A 72 17.42 -7.75 -3.51
CA HIS A 72 18.44 -6.82 -3.03
C HIS A 72 19.29 -6.24 -4.18
N ASP A 73 19.88 -7.10 -5.01
CA ASP A 73 20.79 -6.65 -6.08
C ASP A 73 20.09 -5.80 -7.13
N GLN A 74 18.80 -6.06 -7.39
CA GLN A 74 17.98 -5.26 -8.29
C GLN A 74 17.64 -3.90 -7.67
N LEU A 75 17.36 -3.85 -6.36
CA LEU A 75 17.16 -2.59 -5.63
C LEU A 75 18.44 -1.74 -5.62
N VAL A 76 19.61 -2.37 -5.44
CA VAL A 76 20.91 -1.70 -5.55
C VAL A 76 21.11 -1.17 -6.96
N ALA A 77 20.92 -1.98 -8.00
CA ALA A 77 21.06 -1.54 -9.38
C ALA A 77 20.11 -0.38 -9.73
N LEU A 78 18.87 -0.41 -9.24
CA LEU A 78 17.90 0.68 -9.39
C LEU A 78 18.39 1.97 -8.74
N ARG A 79 18.92 1.88 -7.51
CA ARG A 79 19.49 3.03 -6.78
C ARG A 79 20.70 3.62 -7.50
N GLU A 80 21.64 2.77 -7.94
CA GLU A 80 22.89 3.22 -8.56
C GLU A 80 22.68 3.78 -9.97
N SER A 81 21.67 3.30 -10.69
CA SER A 81 21.27 3.88 -11.99
C SER A 81 20.51 5.20 -11.85
N ASN A 82 20.12 5.61 -10.64
CA ASN A 82 19.35 6.83 -10.36
C ASN A 82 20.00 7.69 -9.25
N PRO A 83 21.28 8.09 -9.37
CA PRO A 83 22.02 8.73 -8.27
C PRO A 83 21.44 10.08 -7.83
N GLY A 84 20.74 10.79 -8.73
CA GLY A 84 20.07 12.04 -8.39
C GLY A 84 18.70 11.88 -7.74
N ASN A 85 18.09 10.69 -7.79
CA ASN A 85 16.70 10.48 -7.42
C ASN A 85 16.54 9.97 -5.99
N GLY A 86 16.28 10.90 -5.07
CA GLY A 86 16.01 10.57 -3.65
C GLY A 86 14.88 9.55 -3.44
N LEU A 87 13.89 9.50 -4.34
CA LEU A 87 12.72 8.63 -4.22
C LEU A 87 13.02 7.16 -4.51
N LEU A 88 14.16 6.87 -5.16
CA LEU A 88 14.60 5.51 -5.50
C LEU A 88 15.84 5.09 -4.69
N ARG A 89 16.18 5.83 -3.64
CA ARG A 89 17.32 5.48 -2.77
C ARG A 89 17.03 4.33 -1.82
N SER A 90 15.77 4.12 -1.48
CA SER A 90 15.29 3.03 -0.65
C SER A 90 14.11 2.32 -1.32
N ARG A 91 13.83 1.09 -0.89
CA ARG A 91 12.61 0.38 -1.27
C ARG A 91 11.36 1.16 -0.82
N GLY A 92 10.32 1.21 -1.65
CA GLY A 92 9.03 1.77 -1.26
C GLY A 92 8.23 2.30 -2.44
N GLN A 93 8.81 3.25 -3.18
CA GLN A 93 8.12 3.97 -4.24
C GLN A 93 7.80 3.08 -5.45
N PRO A 94 6.75 3.39 -6.25
CA PRO A 94 6.55 2.75 -7.53
C PRO A 94 7.84 2.73 -8.38
N GLY A 95 8.19 1.54 -8.86
CA GLY A 95 9.48 1.21 -9.47
C GLY A 95 10.33 0.24 -8.65
N THR A 96 10.08 0.08 -7.35
CA THR A 96 10.88 -0.81 -6.49
C THR A 96 10.32 -2.23 -6.35
N HIS A 97 9.17 -2.55 -6.94
CA HIS A 97 8.53 -3.87 -6.87
C HIS A 97 8.71 -4.64 -8.17
N ASP A 98 8.86 -5.96 -8.05
CA ASP A 98 9.01 -6.88 -9.16
C ASP A 98 7.65 -7.15 -9.81
N GLU A 99 7.35 -6.36 -10.84
CA GLU A 99 6.11 -6.42 -11.63
C GLU A 99 5.92 -7.82 -12.28
N VAL A 100 7.01 -8.49 -12.64
CA VAL A 100 6.98 -9.84 -13.24
C VAL A 100 6.59 -10.87 -12.19
N LEU A 101 7.17 -10.80 -10.99
CA LEU A 101 6.78 -11.63 -9.86
C LEU A 101 5.31 -11.41 -9.50
N ALA A 102 4.88 -10.15 -9.38
CA ALA A 102 3.51 -9.80 -9.04
C ALA A 102 2.52 -10.41 -10.05
N LYS A 103 2.77 -10.22 -11.36
CA LYS A 103 1.93 -10.79 -12.42
C LYS A 103 1.87 -12.32 -12.32
N ARG A 104 3.03 -12.99 -12.20
CA ARG A 104 3.10 -14.45 -12.06
C ARG A 104 2.33 -14.95 -10.85
N PHE A 105 2.45 -14.27 -9.71
CA PHE A 105 1.71 -14.62 -8.51
C PHE A 105 0.20 -14.52 -8.71
N PHE A 106 -0.30 -13.40 -9.27
CA PHE A 106 -1.73 -13.23 -9.50
C PHE A 106 -2.27 -14.20 -10.55
N ASP A 107 -1.50 -14.51 -11.61
CA ASP A 107 -1.86 -15.55 -12.57
C ASP A 107 -1.96 -16.92 -11.86
N GLU A 108 -0.99 -17.25 -11.00
CA GLU A 108 -0.94 -18.54 -10.32
C GLU A 108 -2.07 -18.72 -9.29
N VAL A 109 -2.37 -17.68 -8.51
CA VAL A 109 -3.41 -17.75 -7.47
C VAL A 109 -4.82 -17.75 -8.06
N THR A 110 -5.00 -17.22 -9.29
CA THR A 110 -6.30 -17.16 -9.97
C THR A 110 -6.60 -18.36 -10.88
N ARG A 111 -5.59 -19.18 -11.25
CA ARG A 111 -5.75 -20.45 -12.01
C ARG A 111 -6.66 -21.50 -11.37
N GLY A 112 -7.17 -21.27 -10.16
CA GLY A 112 -8.12 -22.18 -9.50
C GLY A 112 -7.56 -23.58 -9.28
N SER A 113 -8.34 -24.61 -9.61
CA SER A 113 -8.04 -26.03 -9.37
C SER A 113 -7.35 -26.76 -10.53
N GLU A 114 -6.97 -26.04 -11.59
CA GLU A 114 -6.34 -26.62 -12.79
C GLU A 114 -4.96 -27.22 -12.52
N SER A 115 -4.26 -26.72 -11.49
CA SER A 115 -3.01 -27.28 -10.99
C SER A 115 -3.24 -28.00 -9.66
N SER A 116 -2.50 -29.09 -9.42
CA SER A 116 -2.40 -29.75 -8.11
C SER A 116 -1.24 -29.21 -7.27
N GLU A 117 -0.32 -28.45 -7.88
CA GLU A 117 0.84 -27.92 -7.18
C GLU A 117 0.44 -26.80 -6.21
N PRO A 118 1.00 -26.78 -4.99
CA PRO A 118 0.80 -25.66 -4.07
C PRO A 118 1.24 -24.33 -4.67
N ILE A 119 0.62 -23.25 -4.21
CA ILE A 119 0.91 -21.88 -4.65
C ILE A 119 2.11 -21.37 -3.84
N PRO A 120 3.25 -21.05 -4.47
CA PRO A 120 4.37 -20.44 -3.77
C PRO A 120 4.00 -19.00 -3.37
N TRP A 121 4.10 -18.68 -2.09
CA TRP A 121 3.72 -17.38 -1.53
C TRP A 121 4.95 -16.47 -1.37
N PRO A 122 5.05 -15.36 -2.12
CA PRO A 122 6.17 -14.45 -2.02
C PRO A 122 6.40 -13.94 -0.60
N ALA A 123 7.68 -13.76 -0.26
CA ALA A 123 8.08 -13.19 1.01
C ALA A 123 9.33 -12.32 0.83
N PHE A 124 9.34 -11.17 1.51
CA PHE A 124 10.48 -10.26 1.54
C PHE A 124 10.88 -9.96 2.99
N ASP A 125 12.16 -10.16 3.31
CA ASP A 125 12.68 -9.87 4.64
C ASP A 125 13.41 -8.52 4.64
N LYS A 126 12.79 -7.55 5.31
CA LYS A 126 13.29 -6.17 5.47
C LYS A 126 14.54 -6.06 6.35
N SER A 127 14.89 -7.11 7.10
CA SER A 127 16.02 -7.12 8.02
C SER A 127 17.33 -7.60 7.38
N LEU A 128 17.25 -8.31 6.26
CA LEU A 128 18.42 -8.73 5.49
C LEU A 128 19.23 -7.52 4.99
N PHE A 129 20.51 -7.74 4.70
CA PHE A 129 21.42 -6.73 4.17
C PHE A 129 21.42 -5.44 5.01
N SER A 130 21.59 -5.57 6.34
CA SER A 130 21.61 -4.45 7.29
C SER A 130 20.37 -3.54 7.22
N GLY A 131 19.20 -4.11 6.91
CA GLY A 131 17.95 -3.37 6.82
C GLY A 131 17.61 -2.83 5.43
N GLU A 132 18.47 -3.02 4.43
CA GLU A 132 18.16 -2.72 3.01
C GLU A 132 17.10 -3.69 2.48
N GLY A 133 17.09 -4.92 2.99
CA GLY A 133 16.13 -5.97 2.73
C GLY A 133 16.44 -6.81 1.49
N GLY A 134 15.88 -8.01 1.45
CA GLY A 134 16.05 -8.94 0.32
C GLY A 134 14.89 -9.92 0.22
N ARG A 135 14.75 -10.51 -0.96
CA ARG A 135 13.76 -11.56 -1.19
C ARG A 135 14.16 -12.80 -0.39
N VAL A 136 13.19 -13.40 0.28
CA VAL A 136 13.41 -14.68 0.96
C VAL A 136 13.70 -15.75 -0.10
N PRO A 137 14.62 -16.70 0.12
CA PRO A 137 14.85 -17.78 -0.82
C PRO A 137 13.56 -18.57 -1.15
N LEU A 138 13.38 -18.97 -2.41
CA LEU A 138 12.16 -19.67 -2.87
C LEU A 138 11.84 -20.94 -2.05
N THR A 139 12.86 -21.63 -1.53
CA THR A 139 12.72 -22.83 -0.70
C THR A 139 12.13 -22.55 0.68
N GLU A 140 12.16 -21.30 1.12
CA GLU A 140 11.62 -20.83 2.40
C GLU A 140 10.28 -20.10 2.23
N TRP A 141 9.79 -19.98 1.01
CA TRP A 141 8.45 -19.44 0.77
C TRP A 141 7.39 -20.40 1.28
N ASP A 142 6.33 -19.84 1.83
CA ASP A 142 5.15 -20.62 2.19
C ASP A 142 4.57 -21.29 0.94
N SER A 143 4.27 -22.57 1.05
CA SER A 143 3.69 -23.38 -0.01
C SER A 143 2.21 -23.62 0.30
N VAL A 144 1.32 -22.83 -0.31
CA VAL A 144 -0.09 -22.80 0.05
C VAL A 144 -0.88 -23.85 -0.73
N PRO A 145 -1.54 -24.83 -0.07
CA PRO A 145 -2.33 -25.83 -0.76
C PRO A 145 -3.49 -25.20 -1.53
N ARG A 146 -3.77 -25.72 -2.74
CA ARG A 146 -4.96 -25.33 -3.54
C ARG A 146 -6.27 -25.93 -3.03
N ARG A 147 -6.20 -26.88 -2.08
CA ARG A 147 -7.35 -27.58 -1.50
C ARG A 147 -7.27 -27.57 0.04
N PRO A 148 -8.31 -27.09 0.74
CA PRO A 148 -9.48 -26.38 0.20
C PRO A 148 -9.07 -25.08 -0.53
N PRO A 149 -9.86 -24.59 -1.49
CA PRO A 149 -9.51 -23.40 -2.25
C PRO A 149 -9.47 -22.17 -1.35
N LEU A 150 -8.54 -21.26 -1.67
CA LEU A 150 -8.55 -19.91 -1.11
C LEU A 150 -9.75 -19.16 -1.68
N GLU A 151 -10.56 -18.57 -0.80
CA GLU A 151 -11.79 -17.88 -1.19
C GLU A 151 -11.62 -16.37 -1.24
N VAL A 152 -10.83 -15.80 -0.32
CA VAL A 152 -10.50 -14.38 -0.29
C VAL A 152 -8.99 -14.18 -0.21
N LEU A 153 -8.46 -13.34 -1.09
CA LEU A 153 -7.13 -12.78 -0.98
C LEU A 153 -7.25 -11.32 -0.56
N ILE A 154 -6.70 -10.97 0.61
CA ILE A 154 -6.50 -9.58 1.01
C ILE A 154 -5.16 -9.12 0.42
N PHE A 155 -5.18 -8.24 -0.56
CA PHE A 155 -3.97 -7.62 -1.08
C PHE A 155 -3.82 -6.23 -0.45
N GLU A 156 -2.79 -6.06 0.39
CA GLU A 156 -2.57 -4.84 1.16
C GLU A 156 -1.32 -4.08 0.72
N GLY A 157 -1.37 -2.74 0.75
CA GLY A 157 -0.22 -1.92 0.41
C GLY A 157 -0.46 -0.43 0.54
N TRP A 158 0.62 0.34 0.69
CA TRP A 158 0.52 1.77 1.03
C TRP A 158 0.11 2.67 -0.12
N CYS A 159 0.35 2.24 -1.36
CA CYS A 159 -0.01 2.94 -2.59
C CYS A 159 -1.05 2.19 -3.42
N LEU A 160 -1.68 1.14 -2.89
CA LEU A 160 -2.80 0.50 -3.58
C LEU A 160 -3.94 1.52 -3.74
N GLY A 161 -4.61 1.50 -4.89
CA GLY A 161 -5.68 2.44 -5.19
C GLY A 161 -5.20 3.79 -5.75
N PHE A 162 -3.90 4.09 -5.68
CA PHE A 162 -3.37 5.27 -6.37
C PHE A 162 -3.46 5.05 -7.88
N GLN A 163 -3.76 6.14 -8.59
CA GLN A 163 -3.91 6.15 -10.05
C GLN A 163 -2.92 7.17 -10.63
N PRO A 164 -2.24 6.84 -11.74
CA PRO A 164 -1.32 7.77 -12.38
C PRO A 164 -2.07 9.02 -12.84
N LEU A 165 -1.36 10.15 -12.86
CA LEU A 165 -1.83 11.40 -13.42
C LEU A 165 -1.28 11.59 -14.83
N SER A 166 -1.88 12.48 -15.63
CA SER A 166 -1.21 12.92 -16.85
C SER A 166 0.09 13.66 -16.51
N PRO A 167 1.11 13.65 -17.40
CA PRO A 167 2.35 14.40 -17.19
C PRO A 167 2.10 15.88 -16.87
N GLU A 168 1.12 16.51 -17.53
CA GLU A 168 0.74 17.91 -17.33
C GLU A 168 0.17 18.14 -15.93
N ALA A 169 -0.65 17.21 -15.42
CA ALA A 169 -1.21 17.31 -14.08
C ALA A 169 -0.14 17.16 -12.99
N VAL A 170 0.87 16.30 -13.20
CA VAL A 170 2.05 16.20 -12.32
C VAL A 170 2.82 17.53 -12.33
N GLU A 171 3.11 18.06 -13.52
CA GLU A 171 3.83 19.33 -13.69
C GLU A 171 3.09 20.50 -13.04
N GLN A 172 1.77 20.59 -13.19
CA GLN A 172 0.95 21.63 -12.55
C GLN A 172 1.02 21.58 -11.02
N LYS A 173 0.88 20.38 -10.42
CA LYS A 173 1.01 20.20 -8.96
C LYS A 173 2.42 20.59 -8.48
N TRP A 174 3.45 20.20 -9.22
CA TRP A 174 4.84 20.54 -8.92
C TRP A 174 5.14 22.04 -9.02
N LYS A 175 4.68 22.71 -10.09
CA LYS A 175 4.79 24.17 -10.25
C LYS A 175 4.14 24.93 -9.09
N ARG A 176 2.91 24.56 -8.75
CA ARG A 176 2.18 25.15 -7.60
C ARG A 176 2.96 24.98 -6.30
N ALA A 177 3.53 23.81 -6.04
CA ALA A 177 4.33 23.58 -4.84
C ALA A 177 5.60 24.47 -4.81
N THR A 178 6.26 24.62 -5.97
CA THR A 178 7.48 25.43 -6.12
C THR A 178 7.21 26.93 -5.92
N GLU A 179 6.09 27.42 -6.45
CA GLU A 179 5.64 28.81 -6.25
C GLU A 179 5.32 29.10 -4.78
N LEU A 180 4.66 28.16 -4.10
CA LEU A 180 4.35 28.26 -2.67
C LEU A 180 5.61 28.27 -1.80
N GLU A 181 6.61 27.45 -2.12
CA GLU A 181 7.90 27.44 -1.42
C GLU A 181 8.67 28.75 -1.61
N THR A 182 8.72 29.25 -2.86
CA THR A 182 9.37 30.55 -3.19
C THR A 182 8.72 31.70 -2.43
N SER A 183 7.39 31.67 -2.27
CA SER A 183 6.63 32.73 -1.61
C SER A 183 6.74 32.74 -0.09
N LYS A 184 7.13 31.62 0.55
CA LYS A 184 7.24 31.51 2.02
C LYS A 184 8.48 32.20 2.60
N GLY A 185 9.47 32.55 1.77
CA GLY A 185 10.73 33.19 2.20
C GLY A 185 11.60 32.30 3.10
N ALA A 186 12.88 32.65 3.27
CA ALA A 186 13.87 31.86 4.01
C ALA A 186 13.68 31.84 5.56
N GLN A 187 12.49 32.18 6.07
CA GLN A 187 12.22 32.38 7.51
C GLN A 187 11.19 31.42 8.12
N SER A 188 10.62 30.48 7.37
CA SER A 188 9.88 29.39 8.03
C SER A 188 10.88 28.39 8.60
N GLU A 189 10.96 28.30 9.93
CA GLU A 189 11.52 27.13 10.62
C GLU A 189 11.13 25.88 9.83
N GLU A 190 12.11 25.03 9.48
CA GLU A 190 11.87 23.77 8.79
C GLU A 190 10.73 23.05 9.52
N ASN A 191 9.53 23.07 8.94
CA ASN A 191 8.43 22.33 9.52
C ASN A 191 8.80 20.86 9.33
N GLN A 192 9.38 20.27 10.39
CA GLN A 192 9.95 18.93 10.35
C GLN A 192 8.93 17.93 9.79
N LEU A 193 7.63 18.18 9.96
CA LEU A 193 6.54 17.33 9.50
C LEU A 193 5.81 17.91 8.27
N SER A 194 6.53 18.51 7.32
CA SER A 194 5.94 19.07 6.10
C SER A 194 5.18 18.02 5.28
N THR A 195 3.94 18.32 4.91
CA THR A 195 3.15 17.54 3.94
C THR A 195 3.17 18.14 2.54
N THR A 196 3.97 19.19 2.32
CA THR A 196 4.20 19.81 1.02
C THR A 196 5.66 19.64 0.66
N THR A 197 5.98 18.59 -0.11
CA THR A 197 7.34 18.13 -0.39
C THR A 197 7.68 18.09 -1.88
N LEU A 198 6.69 18.22 -2.77
CA LEU A 198 6.89 18.12 -4.23
C LEU A 198 7.99 19.05 -4.77
N ALA A 199 8.10 20.27 -4.23
CA ALA A 199 9.07 21.26 -4.67
C ALA A 199 10.53 20.85 -4.37
N GLY A 200 10.75 19.98 -3.37
CA GLY A 200 12.06 19.40 -3.05
C GLY A 200 12.52 18.30 -4.01
N HIS A 201 11.71 17.96 -5.02
CA HIS A 201 12.04 16.93 -6.01
C HIS A 201 12.11 17.51 -7.43
N ARG A 202 13.05 16.99 -8.24
CA ARG A 202 13.07 17.30 -9.68
C ARG A 202 11.83 16.71 -10.35
N LEU A 203 11.20 17.48 -11.23
CA LEU A 203 9.99 17.08 -11.96
C LEU A 203 10.18 15.73 -12.69
N GLU A 204 11.35 15.50 -13.30
CA GLU A 204 11.69 14.25 -13.99
C GLU A 204 11.58 13.01 -13.10
N HIS A 205 11.90 13.14 -11.80
CA HIS A 205 11.76 12.04 -10.85
C HIS A 205 10.30 11.74 -10.54
N LEU A 206 9.49 12.79 -10.35
CA LEU A 206 8.06 12.65 -10.08
C LEU A 206 7.35 12.00 -11.28
N LEU A 207 7.71 12.41 -12.51
CA LEU A 207 7.22 11.79 -13.74
C LEU A 207 7.64 10.32 -13.87
N LEU A 208 8.87 9.97 -13.46
CA LEU A 208 9.33 8.58 -13.44
C LEU A 208 8.50 7.73 -12.45
N ILE A 209 8.29 8.21 -11.21
CA ILE A 209 7.45 7.51 -10.23
C ILE A 209 6.01 7.36 -10.74
N ASN A 210 5.46 8.41 -11.36
CA ASN A 210 4.13 8.37 -11.96
C ASN A 210 4.02 7.33 -13.08
N LYS A 211 5.04 7.23 -13.95
CA LYS A 211 5.10 6.20 -14.99
C LYS A 211 5.22 4.79 -14.42
N ASN A 212 5.99 4.61 -13.35
CA ASN A 212 6.06 3.31 -12.68
C ASN A 212 4.73 2.92 -12.03
N LEU A 213 3.99 3.89 -11.47
CA LEU A 213 2.66 3.68 -10.93
C LEU A 213 1.67 3.26 -12.03
N GLU A 214 1.75 3.86 -13.22
CA GLU A 214 0.97 3.45 -14.39
C GLU A 214 1.21 1.97 -14.72
N ARG A 215 2.48 1.54 -14.81
CA ARG A 215 2.81 0.12 -15.04
C ARG A 215 2.26 -0.80 -13.96
N TYR A 216 2.27 -0.38 -12.69
CA TYR A 216 1.68 -1.16 -11.59
C TYR A 216 0.17 -1.34 -11.78
N CYS A 217 -0.55 -0.27 -12.14
CA CYS A 217 -1.98 -0.32 -12.42
C CYS A 217 -2.32 -1.21 -13.62
N GLU A 218 -1.51 -1.16 -14.68
CA GLU A 218 -1.66 -2.03 -15.85
C GLU A 218 -1.35 -3.50 -15.53
N SER A 219 -0.38 -3.76 -14.65
CA SER A 219 0.17 -5.10 -14.45
C SER A 219 -0.55 -5.92 -13.37
N PHE A 220 -0.78 -5.34 -12.18
CA PHE A 220 -1.23 -6.14 -11.04
C PHE A 220 -2.10 -5.43 -10.00
N MET A 221 -2.21 -4.10 -10.01
CA MET A 221 -2.97 -3.36 -9.00
C MET A 221 -3.95 -2.31 -9.56
N GLY A 222 -4.38 -2.46 -10.81
CA GLY A 222 -5.46 -1.64 -11.36
C GLY A 222 -6.84 -2.01 -10.79
N PRO A 223 -7.87 -1.16 -10.98
CA PRO A 223 -9.23 -1.41 -10.48
C PRO A 223 -9.82 -2.77 -10.91
N TRP A 224 -9.47 -3.22 -12.12
CA TRP A 224 -9.86 -4.50 -12.69
C TRP A 224 -9.44 -5.72 -11.85
N ARG A 225 -8.38 -5.60 -11.02
CA ARG A 225 -7.88 -6.71 -10.19
C ARG A 225 -8.76 -6.98 -8.97
N PHE A 226 -9.45 -5.99 -8.45
CA PHE A 226 -10.10 -6.05 -7.15
C PHE A 226 -11.61 -6.20 -7.29
N ASP A 227 -12.21 -6.96 -6.38
CA ASP A 227 -13.67 -7.14 -6.30
C ASP A 227 -14.31 -6.19 -5.28
N ALA A 228 -13.53 -5.78 -4.28
CA ALA A 228 -13.87 -4.69 -3.36
C ALA A 228 -12.59 -4.05 -2.80
N PHE A 229 -12.73 -2.88 -2.17
CA PHE A 229 -11.61 -2.08 -1.72
C PHE A 229 -11.88 -1.43 -0.37
N ILE A 230 -10.91 -1.51 0.55
CA ILE A 230 -10.89 -0.82 1.82
C ILE A 230 -9.75 0.20 1.79
N HIS A 231 -10.05 1.44 2.13
CA HIS A 231 -9.08 2.53 2.19
C HIS A 231 -9.01 3.10 3.62
N LEU A 232 -7.90 2.82 4.31
CA LEU A 232 -7.54 3.45 5.58
C LEU A 232 -7.00 4.85 5.31
N SER A 233 -7.89 5.83 5.40
CA SER A 233 -7.62 7.25 5.20
C SER A 233 -7.40 7.96 6.53
N THR A 234 -7.14 9.27 6.48
CA THR A 234 -6.92 10.10 7.66
C THR A 234 -7.63 11.44 7.52
N ASP A 235 -7.99 12.03 8.66
CA ASP A 235 -8.53 13.39 8.71
C ASP A 235 -7.45 14.45 8.39
N GLN A 236 -6.18 14.17 8.71
CA GLN A 236 -5.06 15.06 8.45
C GLN A 236 -3.81 14.27 8.00
N LEU A 237 -3.26 14.61 6.83
CA LEU A 237 -2.11 13.89 6.26
C LEU A 237 -0.86 13.91 7.16
N VAL A 238 -0.71 14.92 8.02
CA VAL A 238 0.39 15.00 8.99
C VAL A 238 0.42 13.81 9.96
N ASN A 239 -0.73 13.13 10.16
CA ASN A 239 -0.83 11.95 11.03
C ASN A 239 0.09 10.81 10.61
N VAL A 240 0.46 10.71 9.33
CA VAL A 240 1.43 9.70 8.85
C VAL A 240 2.77 9.81 9.60
N TYR A 241 3.21 11.04 9.90
CA TYR A 241 4.41 11.26 10.70
C TYR A 241 4.22 10.76 12.13
N HIS A 242 3.15 11.17 12.80
CA HIS A 242 2.85 10.76 14.18
C HIS A 242 2.76 9.24 14.29
N TRP A 243 2.06 8.61 13.36
CA TRP A 243 1.95 7.17 13.32
C TRP A 243 3.30 6.48 13.14
N ARG A 244 4.13 6.93 12.19
CA ARG A 244 5.44 6.30 11.97
C ARG A 244 6.38 6.52 13.16
N LEU A 245 6.36 7.70 13.78
CA LEU A 245 7.13 8.00 14.99
C LEU A 245 6.72 7.08 16.14
N ASP A 246 5.42 6.93 16.42
CA ASP A 246 4.93 6.03 17.46
C ASP A 246 5.33 4.57 17.20
N GLN A 247 5.25 4.13 15.94
CA GLN A 247 5.63 2.78 15.55
C GLN A 247 7.12 2.53 15.77
N GLU A 248 7.98 3.48 15.38
CA GLU A 248 9.42 3.34 15.54
C GLU A 248 9.84 3.42 17.00
N ARG A 249 9.23 4.30 17.81
CA ARG A 249 9.43 4.37 19.26
C ARG A 249 9.12 3.04 19.93
N ALA A 250 7.95 2.45 19.64
CA ALA A 250 7.57 1.15 20.17
C ALA A 250 8.52 0.02 19.71
N LEU A 251 9.05 0.09 18.49
CA LEU A 251 10.04 -0.87 17.99
C LEU A 251 11.37 -0.76 18.76
N ARG A 252 11.85 0.47 18.98
CA ARG A 252 13.08 0.73 19.76
C ARG A 252 12.93 0.27 21.20
N GLU A 253 11.79 0.53 21.84
CA GLU A 253 11.50 0.04 23.20
C GLU A 253 11.53 -1.49 23.28
N LYS A 254 11.01 -2.18 22.26
CA LYS A 254 10.92 -3.64 22.25
C LYS A 254 12.22 -4.35 21.84
N LYS A 255 12.96 -3.79 20.88
CA LYS A 255 14.12 -4.44 20.25
C LYS A 255 15.47 -3.77 20.53
N GLY A 256 15.48 -2.59 21.15
CA GLY A 256 16.70 -1.80 21.41
C GLY A 256 17.34 -1.17 20.17
N ALA A 257 16.72 -1.30 18.99
CA ALA A 257 17.22 -0.79 17.72
C ALA A 257 16.08 -0.23 16.85
N GLY A 258 16.39 0.78 16.03
CA GLY A 258 15.45 1.44 15.12
C GLY A 258 15.97 2.83 14.70
N MET A 259 15.31 3.44 13.72
CA MET A 259 15.62 4.79 13.22
C MET A 259 15.43 5.83 14.32
N ALA A 260 16.26 6.86 14.38
CA ALA A 260 16.02 8.06 15.18
C ALA A 260 14.81 8.86 14.64
N ASP A 261 14.22 9.72 15.47
CA ASP A 261 13.00 10.47 15.07
C ASP A 261 13.21 11.32 13.79
N GLN A 262 14.39 11.93 13.61
CA GLN A 262 14.70 12.67 12.38
C GLN A 262 14.85 11.75 11.15
N GLU A 263 15.34 10.52 11.33
CA GLU A 263 15.42 9.53 10.26
C GLU A 263 14.02 9.04 9.88
N VAL A 264 13.13 8.86 10.86
CA VAL A 264 11.71 8.55 10.62
C VAL A 264 11.03 9.66 9.81
N VAL A 265 11.30 10.92 10.14
CA VAL A 265 10.78 12.06 9.39
C VAL A 265 11.25 12.02 7.93
N ARG A 266 12.56 11.87 7.69
CA ARG A 266 13.11 11.74 6.32
C ARG A 266 12.53 10.53 5.58
N PHE A 267 12.34 9.41 6.27
CA PHE A 267 11.71 8.23 5.72
C PHE A 267 10.29 8.55 5.24
N VAL A 268 9.46 9.19 6.07
CA VAL A 268 8.09 9.55 5.71
C VAL A 268 8.05 10.58 4.58
N GLN A 269 8.95 11.57 4.58
CA GLN A 269 9.10 12.53 3.49
C GLN A 269 9.35 11.83 2.14
N GLY A 270 10.04 10.68 2.15
CA GLY A 270 10.21 9.85 0.96
C GLY A 270 8.89 9.36 0.34
N TYR A 271 7.79 9.27 1.10
CA TYR A 271 6.47 8.84 0.62
C TYR A 271 5.51 10.01 0.35
N MET A 272 5.74 11.18 0.96
CA MET A 272 4.86 12.35 0.87
C MET A 272 4.54 12.80 -0.56
N PRO A 273 5.49 12.81 -1.52
CA PRO A 273 5.19 13.18 -2.91
C PRO A 273 4.09 12.32 -3.54
N ALA A 274 4.06 11.03 -3.23
CA ALA A 274 3.02 10.14 -3.74
C ALA A 274 1.64 10.47 -3.10
N TYR A 275 1.61 10.83 -1.81
CA TYR A 275 0.38 11.28 -1.17
C TYR A 275 -0.13 12.59 -1.76
N GLU A 276 0.75 13.57 -1.99
CA GLU A 276 0.40 14.86 -2.60
C GLU A 276 -0.13 14.72 -4.03
N LEU A 277 0.44 13.79 -4.81
CA LEU A 277 0.01 13.55 -6.18
C LEU A 277 -1.30 12.77 -6.23
N TYR A 278 -1.41 11.65 -5.51
CA TYR A 278 -2.39 10.60 -5.82
C TYR A 278 -3.50 10.42 -4.79
N LEU A 279 -3.26 10.76 -3.51
CA LEU A 279 -4.18 10.43 -2.42
C LEU A 279 -5.53 11.14 -2.54
N ASP A 280 -5.51 12.38 -3.05
CA ASP A 280 -6.69 13.23 -3.19
C ASP A 280 -7.76 12.53 -4.04
N LYS A 281 -7.38 11.97 -5.19
CA LYS A 281 -8.30 11.24 -6.07
C LYS A 281 -8.93 10.03 -5.36
N LEU A 282 -8.13 9.21 -4.69
CA LEU A 282 -8.61 8.04 -3.92
C LEU A 282 -9.52 8.45 -2.74
N THR A 283 -9.40 9.69 -2.28
CA THR A 283 -10.20 10.27 -1.18
C THR A 283 -11.43 11.03 -1.70
N GLN A 284 -11.52 11.38 -2.96
CA GLN A 284 -12.69 12.09 -3.51
C GLN A 284 -13.58 11.20 -4.36
N GLU A 285 -13.00 10.16 -4.95
CA GLU A 285 -13.67 9.31 -5.93
C GLU A 285 -13.62 7.84 -5.51
N SER A 286 -14.61 7.07 -5.95
CA SER A 286 -14.53 5.61 -5.87
C SER A 286 -13.36 5.09 -6.71
N PHE A 287 -12.56 4.17 -6.17
CA PHE A 287 -11.50 3.50 -6.93
C PHE A 287 -12.03 2.76 -8.16
N PHE A 288 -13.32 2.42 -8.14
CA PHE A 288 -14.02 1.73 -9.23
C PHE A 288 -14.83 2.68 -10.14
N ALA A 289 -14.63 4.00 -10.06
CA ALA A 289 -15.44 4.98 -10.80
C ALA A 289 -15.49 4.75 -12.33
N GLN A 290 -14.48 4.10 -12.90
CA GLN A 290 -14.40 3.79 -14.34
C GLN A 290 -14.72 2.31 -14.66
N GLU A 291 -14.95 1.47 -13.65
CA GLU A 291 -15.24 0.04 -13.83
C GLU A 291 -16.73 -0.20 -14.04
N ARG A 292 -17.06 -1.31 -14.72
CA ARG A 292 -18.45 -1.75 -14.83
C ARG A 292 -18.86 -2.53 -13.57
N GLY A 293 -20.00 -2.16 -13.00
CA GLY A 293 -20.59 -2.83 -11.83
C GLY A 293 -20.46 -2.05 -10.53
N ASP A 294 -21.18 -2.48 -9.50
CA ASP A 294 -21.21 -1.83 -8.18
C ASP A 294 -20.23 -2.51 -7.22
N LYS A 295 -18.92 -2.30 -7.44
CA LYS A 295 -17.87 -2.80 -6.56
C LYS A 295 -17.75 -1.90 -5.33
N ALA A 296 -17.73 -2.50 -4.14
CA ALA A 296 -17.71 -1.75 -2.89
C ALA A 296 -16.33 -1.10 -2.64
N HIS A 297 -16.30 0.22 -2.46
CA HIS A 297 -15.16 0.96 -1.91
C HIS A 297 -15.55 1.54 -0.55
N VAL A 298 -14.88 1.08 0.51
CA VAL A 298 -15.14 1.48 1.90
C VAL A 298 -13.96 2.28 2.42
N ARG A 299 -14.22 3.45 2.96
CA ARG A 299 -13.23 4.30 3.60
C ARG A 299 -13.34 4.26 5.11
N VAL A 300 -12.21 4.11 5.77
CA VAL A 300 -12.07 4.20 7.22
C VAL A 300 -11.21 5.42 7.52
N VAL A 301 -11.76 6.44 8.16
CA VAL A 301 -11.03 7.66 8.48
C VAL A 301 -10.45 7.56 9.89
N LEU A 302 -9.13 7.69 9.99
CA LEU A 302 -8.37 7.56 11.22
C LEU A 302 -7.83 8.91 11.71
N ASP A 303 -7.87 9.12 13.03
CA ASP A 303 -7.19 10.26 13.68
C ASP A 303 -5.70 9.99 13.96
N SER A 304 -5.01 10.97 14.55
CA SER A 304 -3.59 10.87 14.94
C SER A 304 -3.25 9.71 15.87
N LYS A 305 -4.23 9.17 16.60
CA LYS A 305 -4.09 8.00 17.50
C LYS A 305 -4.57 6.69 16.87
N ARG A 306 -4.86 6.70 15.56
CA ARG A 306 -5.44 5.57 14.80
C ARG A 306 -6.82 5.17 15.28
N LYS A 307 -7.54 6.06 15.98
CA LYS A 307 -8.94 5.83 16.32
C LYS A 307 -9.78 6.01 15.06
N VAL A 308 -10.72 5.10 14.86
CA VAL A 308 -11.68 5.19 13.77
C VAL A 308 -12.68 6.30 14.07
N LEU A 309 -12.67 7.34 13.24
CA LEU A 309 -13.61 8.45 13.32
C LEU A 309 -14.91 8.12 12.59
N ARG A 310 -14.80 7.48 11.42
CA ARG A 310 -15.94 7.07 10.60
C ARG A 310 -15.58 5.93 9.65
N VAL A 311 -16.58 5.14 9.30
CA VAL A 311 -16.55 4.13 8.24
C VAL A 311 -17.65 4.52 7.25
N GLU A 312 -17.30 4.73 5.98
CA GLU A 312 -18.22 5.22 4.95
C GLU A 312 -17.98 4.54 3.61
N LYS A 313 -19.00 4.49 2.75
CA LYS A 313 -18.79 4.14 1.34
C LYS A 313 -18.23 5.37 0.62
N ALA A 314 -17.20 5.16 -0.19
CA ALA A 314 -16.55 6.18 -1.00
C ALA A 314 -17.26 6.40 -2.34
#